data_AF-K9H2M8-F1
#
_entry.id   AF-K9H2M8-F1
#
_cell.length_a   1.000
_cell.length_b   1.000
_cell.length_c   1.000
_cell.angle_alpha   90.00
_cell.angle_beta   90.00
_cell.angle_gamma   90.00
#
_symmetry.space_group_name_H-M   'P 1'
#
loop_
_entity.id
_entity.type
_entity.pdbx_description
1 polymer ?
#
loop_
_entity_poly.entity_id
_entity_poly.type
_entity_poly.pdbx_seq_one_letter_code
_entity_poly.pdbx_strand_id
1 'polypeptide(L)'
;MHPFISLVLVGLSSTQLVWASFNDRATSDVLPYALEYAPLVWLHSQEIYLPSDNQQQLDHTRPNVNWTTVEGVESPLTLNNLDTLNYMGNSSVYLTSLGGIEANPEPSWFRDIRPDSQWRTGNGTGSVMIIADRGNETVDAFYFYFYA
;
A
#
# COMPACT_ATOMS: atom_id res chain seq x y z
N MET A 1 19.81 -19.99 -58.93
CA MET A 1 19.91 -18.51 -58.92
C MET A 1 19.61 -18.03 -57.50
N HIS A 2 20.66 -17.68 -56.75
CA HIS A 2 20.60 -16.84 -55.54
C HIS A 2 20.59 -15.35 -55.96
N PRO A 3 20.46 -14.36 -55.06
CA PRO A 3 19.60 -14.21 -53.87
C PRO A 3 18.95 -12.81 -53.84
N PHE A 4 18.11 -12.49 -52.84
CA PHE A 4 18.21 -11.18 -52.18
C PHE A 4 18.06 -11.34 -50.67
N ILE A 5 19.12 -10.89 -50.00
CA ILE A 5 19.32 -10.76 -48.58
C ILE A 5 18.75 -9.40 -48.19
N SER A 6 18.08 -9.31 -47.03
CA SER A 6 18.19 -8.10 -46.22
C SER A 6 18.40 -8.48 -44.77
N LEU A 7 19.65 -8.32 -44.37
CA LEU A 7 20.17 -8.23 -43.02
C LEU A 7 20.01 -6.77 -42.53
N VAL A 8 20.13 -6.58 -41.20
CA VAL A 8 20.53 -5.37 -40.43
C VAL A 8 19.47 -5.07 -39.37
N LEU A 9 19.79 -4.87 -38.08
CA LEU A 9 21.00 -5.03 -37.29
C LEU A 9 20.56 -5.02 -35.82
N VAL A 10 21.23 -5.83 -35.02
CA VAL A 10 21.04 -6.00 -33.58
C VAL A 10 21.41 -4.70 -32.83
N GLY A 11 20.50 -4.24 -31.98
CA GLY A 11 20.81 -3.41 -30.82
C GLY A 11 20.59 -4.25 -29.55
N LEU A 12 21.67 -4.81 -29.02
CA LEU A 12 21.73 -5.42 -27.69
C LEU A 12 21.73 -4.29 -26.64
N SER A 13 20.69 -4.19 -25.82
CA SER A 13 20.91 -4.17 -24.38
C SER A 13 19.67 -4.70 -23.65
N SER A 14 19.93 -5.76 -22.90
CA SER A 14 19.02 -6.40 -21.98
C SER A 14 18.68 -5.46 -20.83
N THR A 15 17.42 -5.07 -20.74
CA THR A 15 16.65 -5.35 -19.53
C THR A 15 15.32 -5.88 -20.03
N GLN A 16 15.04 -7.15 -19.75
CA GLN A 16 13.67 -7.62 -19.87
C GLN A 16 12.83 -6.71 -18.98
N LEU A 17 11.74 -6.16 -19.51
CA LEU A 17 10.66 -5.70 -18.66
C LEU A 17 10.28 -6.92 -17.82
N VAL A 18 10.64 -6.91 -16.54
CA VAL A 18 10.00 -7.79 -15.56
C VAL A 18 8.61 -7.22 -15.41
N TRP A 19 7.71 -7.65 -16.29
CA TRP A 19 6.29 -7.63 -15.97
C TRP A 19 6.17 -8.58 -14.80
N ALA A 20 5.95 -8.04 -13.60
CA ALA A 20 5.27 -8.82 -12.59
C ALA A 20 4.00 -9.32 -13.28
N SER A 21 3.92 -10.63 -13.51
CA SER A 21 2.72 -11.28 -13.99
C SER A 21 1.68 -11.04 -12.91
N PHE A 22 0.91 -9.96 -13.03
CA PHE A 22 -0.40 -9.91 -12.44
C PHE A 22 -1.12 -11.09 -13.08
N ASN A 23 -1.22 -12.19 -12.33
CA ASN A 23 -2.13 -13.27 -12.68
C ASN A 23 -3.52 -12.65 -12.86
N ASP A 24 -3.88 -12.35 -14.09
CA ASP A 24 -5.20 -12.25 -14.74
C ASP A 24 -6.43 -11.87 -13.88
N ARG A 25 -6.27 -11.04 -12.83
CA ARG A 25 -7.35 -10.74 -11.88
C ARG A 25 -7.41 -9.29 -11.40
N ALA A 26 -6.74 -8.36 -12.09
CA ALA A 26 -6.61 -6.98 -11.59
C ALA A 26 -6.66 -5.90 -12.67
N THR A 27 -7.28 -6.16 -13.83
CA THR A 27 -7.45 -5.13 -14.87
C THR A 27 -8.90 -4.86 -15.28
N SER A 28 -9.90 -5.54 -14.69
CA SER A 28 -11.31 -5.40 -15.08
C SER A 28 -12.34 -5.09 -13.97
N ASP A 29 -12.01 -5.11 -12.67
CA ASP A 29 -13.04 -5.34 -11.63
C ASP A 29 -13.31 -4.20 -10.63
N VAL A 30 -12.75 -3.00 -10.80
CA VAL A 30 -13.17 -1.86 -9.96
C VAL A 30 -14.44 -1.26 -10.54
N LEU A 31 -15.58 -1.59 -9.91
CA LEU A 31 -16.88 -1.08 -10.31
C LEU A 31 -16.89 0.46 -10.25
N PRO A 32 -17.23 1.18 -11.34
CA PRO A 32 -17.14 2.64 -11.39
C PRO A 32 -17.85 3.35 -10.25
N TYR A 33 -19.00 2.81 -9.80
CA TYR A 33 -19.75 3.37 -8.68
C TYR A 33 -18.98 3.33 -7.35
N ALA A 34 -18.08 2.35 -7.15
CA ALA A 34 -17.28 2.27 -5.92
C ALA A 34 -16.25 3.41 -5.87
N LEU A 35 -15.77 3.87 -7.02
CA LEU A 35 -14.93 5.07 -7.09
C LEU A 35 -15.77 6.34 -6.99
N GLU A 36 -16.90 6.40 -7.69
CA GLU A 36 -17.76 7.57 -7.73
C GLU A 36 -18.38 7.92 -6.37
N TYR A 37 -18.75 6.90 -5.59
CA TYR A 37 -19.31 7.05 -4.25
C TYR A 37 -18.30 6.77 -3.13
N ALA A 38 -17.00 6.75 -3.45
CA ALA A 38 -15.97 6.65 -2.42
C ALA A 38 -16.14 7.78 -1.40
N PRO A 39 -16.07 7.49 -0.08
CA PRO A 39 -16.29 8.51 0.92
C PRO A 39 -15.23 9.61 0.85
N LEU A 40 -15.67 10.85 1.04
CA LEU A 40 -14.79 12.00 1.15
C LEU A 40 -14.52 12.30 2.62
N VAL A 41 -13.25 12.46 2.97
CA VAL A 41 -12.83 12.88 4.32
C VAL A 41 -12.54 14.37 4.28
N TRP A 42 -13.33 15.14 5.02
CA TRP A 42 -13.13 16.58 5.14
C TRP A 42 -12.32 16.90 6.40
N LEU A 43 -11.12 17.44 6.22
CA LEU A 43 -10.28 17.88 7.33
C LEU A 43 -10.62 19.29 7.77
N HIS A 44 -10.46 19.54 9.07
CA HIS A 44 -10.57 20.89 9.61
C HIS A 44 -9.42 21.76 9.06
N SER A 45 -9.66 23.06 8.88
CA SER A 45 -8.66 23.97 8.30
C SER A 45 -7.41 24.15 9.18
N GLN A 46 -7.51 23.79 10.45
CA GLN A 46 -6.42 23.78 11.43
C GLN A 46 -5.89 22.37 11.69
N GLU A 47 -6.26 21.39 10.85
CA GLU A 47 -5.70 20.04 10.96
C GLU A 47 -4.21 20.07 10.63
N ILE A 48 -3.46 19.40 11.48
CA ILE A 48 -2.00 19.34 11.42
C ILE A 48 -1.51 17.87 11.44
N TYR A 49 -2.37 16.93 11.83
CA TYR A 49 -2.21 15.48 11.68
C TYR A 49 -2.77 15.07 10.32
N LEU A 50 -1.86 14.84 9.40
CA LEU A 50 -2.20 14.67 7.99
C LEU A 50 -2.25 13.17 7.64
N PRO A 51 -2.77 12.81 6.46
CA PRO A 51 -2.60 11.45 5.96
C PRO A 51 -1.12 11.04 6.02
N SER A 52 -0.89 9.73 6.14
CA SER A 52 0.45 9.15 6.20
C SER A 52 0.58 8.01 5.22
N ASP A 53 1.78 7.78 4.71
CA ASP A 53 2.03 6.68 3.79
C ASP A 53 1.84 5.35 4.52
N ASN A 54 1.22 4.37 3.87
CA ASN A 54 1.02 3.07 4.50
C ASN A 54 2.34 2.35 4.84
N GLN A 55 3.43 2.58 4.10
CA GLN A 55 4.76 2.07 4.47
C GLN A 55 5.29 2.78 5.72
N GLN A 56 5.04 4.08 5.89
CA GLN A 56 5.43 4.81 7.10
C GLN A 56 4.74 4.25 8.35
N GLN A 57 3.49 3.81 8.24
CA GLN A 57 2.78 3.11 9.32
C GLN A 57 3.47 1.79 9.68
N LEU A 58 3.94 1.02 8.69
CA LEU A 58 4.68 -0.21 8.93
C LEU A 58 6.04 0.05 9.60
N ASP A 59 6.76 1.06 9.13
CA ASP A 59 8.07 1.44 9.66
C ASP A 59 8.00 1.88 11.14
N HIS A 60 6.84 2.38 11.58
CA HIS A 60 6.60 2.83 12.95
C HIS A 60 5.76 1.86 13.79
N THR A 61 5.65 0.60 13.37
CA THR A 61 4.99 -0.45 14.14
C THR A 61 5.88 -1.68 14.33
N ARG A 62 5.46 -2.56 15.24
CA ARG A 62 6.05 -3.88 15.45
C ARG A 62 4.96 -4.95 15.58
N PRO A 63 5.20 -6.18 15.11
CA PRO A 63 4.26 -7.27 15.26
C PRO A 63 4.29 -7.80 16.70
N ASN A 64 3.10 -7.98 17.27
CA ASN A 64 2.90 -8.53 18.60
C ASN A 64 1.91 -9.70 18.57
N VAL A 65 2.07 -10.62 19.52
CA VAL A 65 1.09 -11.64 19.90
C VAL A 65 0.98 -11.60 21.42
N ASN A 66 -0.25 -11.54 21.95
CA ASN A 66 -0.50 -11.46 23.39
C ASN A 66 0.37 -10.40 24.09
N TRP A 67 0.41 -9.18 23.55
CA TRP A 67 1.20 -8.05 24.07
C TRP A 67 2.71 -8.22 24.04
N THR A 68 3.23 -9.31 23.47
CA THR A 68 4.67 -9.57 23.36
C THR A 68 5.13 -9.41 21.92
N THR A 69 6.26 -8.76 21.69
CA THR A 69 6.87 -8.61 20.36
C THR A 69 7.19 -9.99 19.77
N VAL A 70 6.88 -10.18 18.50
CA VAL A 70 7.27 -11.38 17.75
C VAL A 70 8.72 -11.26 17.31
N GLU A 71 9.54 -12.25 17.64
CA GLU A 71 10.95 -12.32 17.25
C GLU A 71 11.14 -13.05 15.91
N GLY A 72 12.30 -12.83 15.26
CA GLY A 72 12.63 -13.51 14.00
C GLY A 72 11.82 -13.04 12.79
N VAL A 73 11.18 -11.88 12.90
CA VAL A 73 10.45 -11.24 11.80
C VAL A 73 11.43 -10.53 10.87
N GLU A 74 11.16 -10.61 9.57
CA GLU A 74 11.88 -9.87 8.55
C GLU A 74 11.78 -8.35 8.81
N SER A 75 12.89 -7.64 8.63
CA SER A 75 12.97 -6.19 8.83
C SER A 75 13.68 -5.52 7.66
N PRO A 76 13.11 -4.46 7.06
CA PRO A 76 11.85 -3.82 7.43
C PRO A 76 10.61 -4.64 7.01
N LEU A 77 9.49 -4.42 7.71
CA LEU A 77 8.19 -4.89 7.24
C LEU A 77 7.71 -4.01 6.08
N THR A 78 7.21 -4.63 5.03
CA THR A 78 6.68 -3.97 3.84
C THR A 78 5.41 -4.68 3.39
N LEU A 79 4.61 -4.05 2.53
CA LEU A 79 3.43 -4.69 1.96
C LEU A 79 3.74 -6.00 1.22
N ASN A 80 4.99 -6.22 0.79
CA ASN A 80 5.42 -7.42 0.08
C ASN A 80 5.81 -8.59 1.00
N ASN A 81 5.98 -8.36 2.30
CA ASN A 81 6.38 -9.41 3.25
C ASN A 81 5.48 -9.51 4.50
N LEU A 82 4.40 -8.71 4.59
CA LEU A 82 3.43 -8.79 5.69
C LEU A 82 2.77 -10.16 5.83
N ASP A 83 2.65 -10.92 4.73
CA ASP A 83 2.06 -12.26 4.73
C ASP A 83 2.90 -13.26 5.53
N THR A 84 4.21 -13.03 5.67
CA THR A 84 5.10 -13.86 6.49
C THR A 84 4.66 -13.94 7.95
N LEU A 85 3.98 -12.90 8.45
CA LEU A 85 3.44 -12.86 9.81
C LEU A 85 2.36 -13.93 10.07
N ASN A 86 1.70 -14.43 9.02
CA ASN A 86 0.67 -15.47 9.15
C ASN A 86 1.23 -16.76 9.78
N TYR A 87 2.53 -17.02 9.60
CA TYR A 87 3.21 -18.20 10.14
C TYR A 87 3.73 -18.02 11.57
N MET A 88 3.72 -16.79 12.11
CA MET A 88 4.37 -16.46 13.38
C MET A 88 3.45 -16.56 14.61
N GLY A 89 2.13 -16.58 14.42
CA GLY A 89 1.17 -16.52 15.54
C GLY A 89 -0.19 -17.14 15.26
N ASN A 90 -0.27 -18.01 14.24
CA ASN A 90 -1.45 -18.80 13.89
C ASN A 90 -2.76 -17.97 13.91
N SER A 91 -2.73 -16.81 13.22
CA SER A 91 -3.79 -15.78 13.08
C SER A 91 -3.94 -14.71 14.17
N SER A 92 -3.09 -14.66 15.19
CA SER A 92 -3.23 -13.67 16.30
C SER A 92 -2.19 -12.53 16.28
N VAL A 93 -1.41 -12.40 15.20
CA VAL A 93 -0.43 -11.32 15.06
C VAL A 93 -1.15 -10.00 14.76
N TYR A 94 -0.80 -8.94 15.47
CA TYR A 94 -1.25 -7.58 15.21
C TYR A 94 -0.07 -6.61 15.27
N LEU A 95 -0.16 -5.50 14.53
CA LEU A 95 0.84 -4.44 14.56
C LEU A 95 0.55 -3.48 15.71
N THR A 96 1.59 -3.15 16.47
CA THR A 96 1.55 -2.21 17.59
C THR A 96 2.48 -1.05 17.29
N SER A 97 2.00 0.18 17.44
CA SER A 97 2.83 1.38 17.26
C SER A 97 4.06 1.38 18.18
N LEU A 98 5.19 1.86 17.68
CA LEU A 98 6.42 2.07 18.45
C LEU A 98 6.31 3.30 19.38
N GLY A 99 5.43 4.24 19.05
CA GLY A 99 5.20 5.48 19.82
C GLY A 99 3.71 5.83 19.96
N GLY A 100 3.35 6.51 21.06
CA GLY A 100 1.99 7.00 21.27
C GLY A 100 1.78 8.43 20.75
N ILE A 101 0.52 8.87 20.75
CA ILE A 101 0.12 10.25 20.41
C ILE A 101 0.80 11.31 21.28
N GLU A 102 1.16 10.96 22.52
CA GLU A 102 1.83 11.83 23.51
C GLU A 102 3.38 11.81 23.41
N ALA A 103 3.94 11.28 22.32
CA ALA A 103 5.40 11.21 22.15
C ALA A 103 6.03 12.62 22.15
N ASN A 104 7.14 12.76 22.88
CA ASN A 104 7.87 14.02 23.02
C ASN A 104 9.39 13.79 22.80
N PRO A 105 10.01 14.41 21.78
CA PRO A 105 9.41 15.31 20.80
C PRO A 105 8.38 14.60 19.92
N GLU A 106 7.43 15.38 19.38
CA GLU A 106 6.43 14.83 18.47
C GLU A 106 7.10 14.23 17.21
N PRO A 107 6.72 13.01 16.80
CA PRO A 107 7.29 12.39 15.62
C PRO A 107 6.92 13.16 14.34
N SER A 108 7.91 13.46 13.50
CA SER A 108 7.67 14.21 12.25
C SER A 108 6.75 13.49 11.26
N TRP A 109 6.68 12.15 11.32
CA TRP A 109 5.87 11.33 10.42
C TRP A 109 4.35 11.47 10.65
N PHE A 110 3.93 12.08 11.77
CA PHE A 110 2.53 12.49 12.02
C PHE A 110 2.04 13.58 11.04
N ARG A 111 2.96 14.19 10.27
CA ARG A 111 2.68 15.35 9.40
C ARG A 111 3.08 15.12 7.95
N ASP A 112 3.34 13.87 7.56
CA ASP A 112 4.18 13.54 6.41
C ASP A 112 3.53 13.87 5.05
N ILE A 113 2.29 13.41 4.80
CA ILE A 113 1.63 13.66 3.51
C ILE A 113 0.77 14.92 3.59
N ARG A 114 1.35 16.06 3.21
CA ARG A 114 0.60 17.29 2.99
C ARG A 114 0.01 17.35 1.59
N PRO A 115 -1.33 17.45 1.44
CA PRO A 115 -1.94 17.66 0.13
C PRO A 115 -1.44 18.94 -0.53
N ASP A 116 -1.20 18.90 -1.84
CA ASP A 116 -0.85 20.07 -2.64
C ASP A 116 -2.05 21.02 -2.83
N SER A 117 -1.87 22.11 -3.56
CA SER A 117 -2.95 23.08 -3.86
C SER A 117 -4.11 22.50 -4.67
N GLN A 118 -3.95 21.30 -5.24
CA GLN A 118 -4.97 20.55 -5.95
C GLN A 118 -5.49 19.35 -5.12
N TRP A 119 -5.19 19.32 -3.81
CA TRP A 119 -5.55 18.28 -2.86
C TRP A 119 -4.97 16.89 -3.16
N ARG A 120 -3.84 16.83 -3.86
CA ARG A 120 -3.15 15.56 -4.15
C ARG A 120 -2.10 15.24 -3.10
N THR A 121 -1.98 13.96 -2.77
CA THR A 121 -1.02 13.41 -1.80
C THR A 121 0.36 13.09 -2.40
N GLY A 122 0.64 13.53 -3.63
CA GLY A 122 1.90 13.24 -4.32
C GLY A 122 2.12 11.74 -4.54
N ASN A 123 3.31 11.24 -4.16
CA ASN A 123 3.66 9.82 -4.27
C ASN A 123 3.26 8.99 -3.03
N GLY A 124 2.66 9.60 -2.01
CA GLY A 124 2.27 8.90 -0.79
C GLY A 124 0.94 8.14 -0.93
N THR A 125 0.90 6.92 -0.42
CA THR A 125 -0.29 6.05 -0.39
C THR A 125 -1.04 6.23 0.92
N GLY A 126 -1.82 7.31 1.02
CA GLY A 126 -2.61 7.64 2.22
C GLY A 126 -3.95 6.92 2.35
N SER A 127 -4.34 6.11 1.36
CA SER A 127 -5.59 5.35 1.40
C SER A 127 -5.51 4.09 0.53
N VAL A 128 -6.29 3.08 0.88
CA VAL A 128 -6.43 1.83 0.15
C VAL A 128 -7.91 1.47 0.05
N MET A 129 -8.33 0.99 -1.11
CA MET A 129 -9.64 0.39 -1.32
C MET A 129 -9.48 -1.12 -1.50
N ILE A 130 -10.21 -1.90 -0.72
CA ILE A 130 -10.26 -3.36 -0.84
C ILE A 130 -11.61 -3.73 -1.43
N ILE A 131 -11.57 -4.43 -2.55
CA ILE A 131 -12.73 -4.96 -3.25
C ILE A 131 -12.80 -6.47 -2.99
N ALA A 132 -13.94 -6.95 -2.49
CA ALA A 132 -14.20 -8.36 -2.27
C ALA A 132 -15.45 -8.79 -3.04
N ASP A 133 -15.24 -9.57 -4.11
CA ASP A 133 -16.33 -10.20 -4.86
C ASP A 133 -16.98 -11.31 -4.03
N ARG A 134 -18.29 -11.19 -3.82
CA ARG A 134 -19.11 -12.18 -3.10
C ARG A 134 -19.83 -13.14 -4.04
N GLY A 135 -19.73 -12.93 -5.35
CA GLY A 135 -20.55 -13.59 -6.36
C GLY A 135 -21.96 -12.99 -6.44
N ASN A 136 -22.78 -13.51 -7.36
CA ASN A 136 -24.16 -13.05 -7.58
C ASN A 136 -24.27 -11.53 -7.76
N GLU A 137 -23.36 -10.94 -8.54
CA GLU A 137 -23.33 -9.49 -8.82
C GLU A 137 -23.16 -8.62 -7.57
N THR A 138 -22.70 -9.21 -6.46
CA THR A 138 -22.51 -8.51 -5.18
C THR A 138 -21.02 -8.36 -4.89
N VAL A 139 -20.62 -7.14 -4.58
CA VAL A 139 -19.24 -6.78 -4.24
C VAL A 139 -19.24 -5.92 -2.99
N ASP A 140 -18.38 -6.26 -2.04
CA ASP A 140 -18.08 -5.39 -0.90
C ASP A 140 -16.90 -4.48 -1.24
N ALA A 141 -17.03 -3.19 -0.95
CA ALA A 141 -15.94 -2.22 -1.05
C ALA A 141 -15.63 -1.64 0.33
N PHE A 142 -14.37 -1.74 0.75
CA PHE A 142 -13.88 -1.20 2.01
C PHE A 142 -12.85 -0.10 1.73
N TYR A 143 -13.02 1.06 2.35
CA TYR A 143 -12.15 2.21 2.17
C TYR A 143 -11.37 2.45 3.47
N PHE A 144 -10.05 2.37 3.38
CA PHE A 144 -9.12 2.59 4.48
C PHE A 144 -8.33 3.86 4.22
N TYR A 145 -8.17 4.66 5.27
CA TYR A 145 -7.37 5.88 5.26
C TYR A 145 -6.30 5.74 6.34
N PHE A 146 -5.07 6.10 6.00
CA PHE A 146 -3.93 6.03 6.92
C PHE A 146 -3.64 7.44 7.42
N TYR A 147 -3.79 7.63 8.73
CA TYR A 147 -3.49 8.86 9.46
C TYR A 147 -2.48 8.55 10.56
N ALA A 148 -1.62 9.51 10.84
CA ALA A 148 -0.58 9.40 11.86
C ALA A 148 -0.73 10.55 12.86
#